data_AF-A0A7X6VPR5-F1
#
_entry.id   AF-A0A7X6VPR5-F1
#
_cell.length_a   1.000
_cell.length_b   1.000
_cell.length_c   1.000
_cell.angle_alpha   90.00
_cell.angle_beta   90.00
_cell.angle_gamma   90.00
#
_symmetry.space_group_name_H-M   'P 1'
#
loop_
_entity.id
_entity.type
_entity.pdbx_description
1 polymer ?
#
loop_
_entity_poly.entity_id
_entity_poly.type
_entity_poly.pdbx_seq_one_letter_code
_entity_poly.pdbx_strand_id
1 'polypeptide(L)'
;MKALSIIDKVVLSQDQILDLLKIYEEKGRDFYYARLLEKDESAFNQNALQEDNYYIGLLFNIDFTDAKLKLWSKRNYAPKIKEDIYYNNIKKAIKSIRTHGNNFELFANEVIDLAKMLAKNVKSNPILKKDKSEDIFLVNTKNYTKQEDLIELVELYNN
;
A
#
# COMPACT_ATOMS: atom_id res chain seq x y z
N MET A 1 42.46 -5.65 -32.86
CA MET A 1 42.49 -4.49 -31.95
C MET A 1 41.36 -3.50 -32.27
N LYS A 2 40.08 -3.88 -32.08
CA LYS A 2 38.92 -2.98 -32.31
C LYS A 2 38.39 -2.32 -31.02
N ALA A 3 38.70 -2.89 -29.86
CA ALA A 3 38.32 -2.32 -28.56
C ALA A 3 39.17 -1.11 -28.17
N LEU A 4 40.46 -1.09 -28.57
CA LEU A 4 41.38 0.00 -28.26
C LEU A 4 41.03 1.31 -29.03
N SER A 5 40.56 1.20 -30.28
CA SER A 5 40.16 2.35 -31.11
C SER A 5 38.86 3.04 -30.67
N ILE A 6 38.14 2.45 -29.70
CA ILE A 6 36.90 3.02 -29.13
C ILE A 6 37.25 3.90 -27.91
N ILE A 7 38.31 3.57 -27.18
CA ILE A 7 38.78 4.33 -26.01
C ILE A 7 39.23 5.74 -26.43
N ASP A 8 39.89 5.87 -27.57
CA ASP A 8 40.32 7.18 -28.11
C ASP A 8 39.16 8.08 -28.58
N LYS A 9 37.93 7.57 -28.69
CA LYS A 9 36.77 8.33 -29.21
C LYS A 9 35.86 8.91 -28.13
N VAL A 10 35.98 8.48 -26.89
CA VAL A 10 35.17 9.03 -25.78
C VAL A 10 36.06 9.91 -24.92
N VAL A 11 36.35 11.10 -25.44
CA VAL A 11 36.97 12.17 -24.64
C VAL A 11 35.85 12.78 -23.81
N LEU A 12 35.72 12.36 -22.55
CA LEU A 12 34.82 13.01 -21.61
C LEU A 12 35.33 14.43 -21.38
N SER A 13 34.45 15.42 -21.51
CA SER A 13 34.80 16.79 -21.14
C SER A 13 35.08 16.87 -19.64
N GLN A 14 35.88 17.86 -19.23
CA GLN A 14 36.20 18.07 -17.82
C GLN A 14 34.93 18.24 -16.96
N ASP A 15 33.89 18.86 -17.53
CA ASP A 15 32.57 19.02 -16.89
C ASP A 15 31.87 17.67 -16.69
N GLN A 16 31.90 16.78 -17.69
CA GLN A 16 31.33 15.44 -17.58
C GLN A 16 32.03 14.58 -16.53
N ILE A 17 33.35 14.75 -16.37
CA ILE A 17 34.12 14.08 -15.31
C ILE A 17 33.72 14.60 -13.92
N LEU A 18 33.53 15.92 -13.79
CA LEU A 18 33.07 16.54 -12.54
C LEU A 18 31.65 16.08 -12.17
N ASP A 19 30.75 16.00 -13.13
CA ASP A 19 29.39 15.51 -12.89
C ASP A 19 29.37 14.04 -12.52
N LEU A 20 30.22 13.23 -13.17
CA LEU A 20 30.39 11.82 -12.80
C LEU A 20 30.91 11.68 -11.37
N LEU A 21 31.91 12.48 -10.97
CA LEU A 21 32.45 12.47 -9.60
C LEU A 21 31.39 12.84 -8.56
N LYS A 22 30.56 13.86 -8.83
CA LYS A 22 29.43 14.21 -7.96
C LYS A 22 28.45 13.06 -7.82
N ILE A 23 28.09 12.41 -8.93
CA ILE A 23 27.18 11.25 -8.89
C ILE A 23 27.77 10.11 -8.04
N TYR A 24 29.06 9.84 -8.16
CA TYR A 24 29.73 8.84 -7.33
C TYR A 24 29.80 9.24 -5.86
N GLU A 25 30.00 10.52 -5.57
CA GLU A 25 29.99 11.06 -4.21
C GLU A 25 28.60 10.93 -3.58
N GLU A 26 27.54 11.32 -4.29
CA GLU A 26 26.15 11.15 -3.85
C GLU A 26 25.82 9.67 -3.63
N LYS A 27 26.21 8.81 -4.57
CA LYS A 27 26.01 7.36 -4.42
C LYS A 27 26.76 6.78 -3.22
N GLY A 28 27.95 7.32 -2.93
CA GLY A 28 28.73 6.98 -1.74
C GLY A 28 28.06 7.45 -0.45
N ARG A 29 27.51 8.67 -0.44
CA ARG A 29 26.69 9.20 0.65
C ARG A 29 25.47 8.33 0.90
N ASP A 30 24.71 7.99 -0.13
CA ASP A 30 23.52 7.14 -0.03
C ASP A 30 23.87 5.78 0.57
N PHE A 31 24.95 5.14 0.10
CA PHE A 31 25.41 3.87 0.66
C PHE A 31 25.82 3.99 2.13
N TYR A 32 26.51 5.08 2.48
CA TYR A 32 26.90 5.37 3.85
C TYR A 32 25.69 5.57 4.75
N TYR A 33 24.71 6.38 4.34
CA TYR A 33 23.49 6.64 5.09
C TYR A 33 22.62 5.39 5.21
N ALA A 34 22.48 4.61 4.13
CA ALA A 34 21.77 3.34 4.17
C ALA A 34 22.37 2.41 5.24
N ARG A 35 23.70 2.27 5.26
CA ARG A 35 24.41 1.45 6.26
C ARG A 35 24.34 2.01 7.67
N LEU A 36 24.35 3.34 7.81
CA LEU A 36 24.23 4.00 9.11
C LEU A 36 22.83 3.77 9.72
N LEU A 37 21.79 3.88 8.88
CA LEU A 37 20.40 3.77 9.30
C LEU A 37 19.88 2.32 9.33
N GLU A 38 20.56 1.37 8.70
CA GLU A 38 20.20 -0.06 8.68
C GLU A 38 19.92 -0.62 10.09
N LYS A 39 20.69 -0.18 11.09
CA LYS A 39 20.51 -0.60 12.49
C LYS A 39 19.19 -0.13 13.10
N ASP A 40 18.70 1.04 12.69
CA ASP A 40 17.50 1.69 13.20
C ASP A 40 16.30 1.55 12.26
N GLU A 41 16.49 0.96 11.07
CA GLU A 41 15.46 0.81 10.05
C GLU A 41 14.20 0.12 10.59
N SER A 42 14.37 -0.91 11.42
CA SER A 42 13.26 -1.61 12.08
C SER A 42 12.46 -0.68 13.01
N ALA A 43 13.15 0.20 13.75
CA ALA A 43 12.52 1.16 14.64
C ALA A 43 11.77 2.24 13.85
N PHE A 44 12.37 2.77 12.77
CA PHE A 44 11.69 3.71 11.87
C PHE A 44 10.44 3.09 11.25
N ASN A 45 10.55 1.85 10.75
CA ASN A 45 9.42 1.14 10.14
C ASN A 45 8.28 0.91 11.14
N GLN A 46 8.62 0.53 12.38
CA GLN A 46 7.63 0.39 13.45
C GLN A 46 6.97 1.72 13.81
N ASN A 47 7.74 2.80 13.96
CA ASN A 47 7.19 4.11 14.30
C ASN A 47 6.24 4.61 13.21
N ALA A 48 6.65 4.53 11.94
CA ALA A 48 5.80 4.83 10.80
C ALA A 48 4.52 3.98 10.82
N LEU A 49 4.62 2.67 11.10
CA LEU A 49 3.44 1.79 11.15
C LEU A 49 2.46 2.21 12.26
N GLN A 50 2.97 2.66 13.40
CA GLN A 50 2.15 3.11 14.52
C GLN A 50 1.43 4.42 14.19
N GLU A 51 2.11 5.34 13.50
CA GLU A 51 1.50 6.58 13.03
C GLU A 51 0.45 6.31 11.95
N ASP A 52 0.77 5.48 10.95
CA ASP A 52 -0.15 5.06 9.89
C ASP A 52 -1.44 4.48 10.49
N ASN A 53 -1.31 3.53 11.43
CA ASN A 53 -2.45 2.91 12.08
C ASN A 53 -3.32 3.93 12.82
N TYR A 54 -2.71 4.91 13.48
CA TYR A 54 -3.43 5.96 14.21
C TYR A 54 -4.21 6.85 13.25
N TYR A 55 -3.55 7.43 12.24
CA TYR A 55 -4.20 8.34 11.30
C TYR A 55 -5.24 7.64 10.41
N ILE A 56 -4.99 6.39 10.02
CA ILE A 56 -5.98 5.60 9.29
C ILE A 56 -7.21 5.33 10.16
N GLY A 57 -7.04 5.09 11.46
CA GLY A 57 -8.18 4.96 12.38
C GLY A 57 -9.04 6.23 12.45
N LEU A 58 -8.41 7.41 12.39
CA LEU A 58 -9.12 8.69 12.28
C LEU A 58 -9.83 8.84 10.92
N LEU A 59 -9.15 8.48 9.82
CA LEU A 59 -9.68 8.57 8.47
C LEU A 59 -10.93 7.70 8.26
N PHE A 60 -10.93 6.48 8.80
CA PHE A 60 -12.09 5.57 8.75
C PHE A 60 -13.14 5.85 9.82
N ASN A 61 -12.98 6.93 10.60
CA ASN A 61 -13.90 7.36 11.65
C ASN A 61 -14.27 6.21 12.62
N ILE A 62 -13.26 5.48 13.10
CA ILE A 62 -13.44 4.40 14.07
C ILE A 62 -13.91 5.01 15.40
N ASP A 63 -14.96 4.45 16.00
CA ASP A 63 -15.56 4.91 17.26
C ASP A 63 -14.69 4.55 18.48
N PHE A 64 -13.45 5.03 18.47
CA PHE A 64 -12.47 4.91 19.53
C PHE A 64 -12.23 6.30 20.10
N THR A 65 -12.08 6.39 21.42
CA THR A 65 -11.50 7.59 22.01
C THR A 65 -10.06 7.77 21.54
N ASP A 66 -9.58 9.00 21.45
CA ASP A 66 -8.20 9.29 21.04
C ASP A 66 -7.16 8.49 21.85
N ALA A 67 -7.37 8.40 23.17
CA ALA A 67 -6.52 7.60 24.05
C ALA A 67 -6.52 6.10 23.69
N LYS A 68 -7.69 5.53 23.38
CA LYS A 68 -7.81 4.14 22.94
C LYS A 68 -7.10 3.95 21.59
N LEU A 69 -7.29 4.86 20.65
CA LEU A 69 -6.67 4.78 19.33
C LEU A 69 -5.14 4.83 19.39
N LYS A 70 -4.57 5.75 20.19
CA LYS A 70 -3.12 5.83 20.46
C LYS A 70 -2.54 4.56 21.08
N LEU A 71 -3.28 3.91 21.98
CA LEU A 71 -2.84 2.65 22.57
C LEU A 71 -2.89 1.52 21.54
N TRP A 72 -4.00 1.42 20.82
CA TRP A 72 -4.27 0.35 19.86
C TRP A 72 -3.44 0.45 18.58
N SER A 73 -2.97 1.64 18.20
CA SER A 73 -2.02 1.80 17.09
C SER A 73 -0.65 1.19 17.42
N LYS A 74 -0.23 1.26 18.69
CA LYS A 74 1.08 0.78 19.17
C LYS A 74 1.12 -0.70 19.51
N ARG A 75 0.04 -1.23 20.09
CA ARG A 75 0.00 -2.60 20.61
C ARG A 75 -1.10 -3.42 19.97
N ASN A 76 -0.91 -4.73 19.95
CA ASN A 76 -1.93 -5.67 19.52
C ASN A 76 -2.77 -6.09 20.72
N TYR A 77 -4.03 -5.68 20.73
CA TYR A 77 -5.00 -6.06 21.76
C TYR A 77 -5.94 -7.14 21.22
N ALA A 78 -6.40 -8.01 22.13
CA ALA A 78 -7.44 -8.98 21.82
C ALA A 78 -8.77 -8.22 21.61
N PRO A 79 -9.37 -8.30 20.40
CA PRO A 79 -10.60 -7.58 20.10
C PRO A 79 -11.79 -8.22 20.82
N LYS A 80 -12.68 -7.39 21.38
CA LYS A 80 -13.88 -7.86 22.10
C LYS A 80 -15.17 -7.48 21.38
N ILE A 81 -15.17 -6.31 20.74
CA ILE A 81 -16.34 -5.74 20.05
C ILE A 81 -16.09 -5.74 18.53
N LYS A 82 -17.13 -5.64 17.70
CA LYS A 82 -17.03 -5.65 16.24
C LYS A 82 -16.14 -4.51 15.71
N GLU A 83 -16.19 -3.34 16.33
CA GLU A 83 -15.34 -2.19 15.99
C GLU A 83 -13.86 -2.50 16.24
N ASP A 84 -13.55 -3.20 17.34
CA ASP A 84 -12.20 -3.66 17.65
C ASP A 84 -11.69 -4.66 16.61
N ILE A 85 -12.56 -5.58 16.19
CA ILE A 85 -12.24 -6.57 15.15
C ILE A 85 -11.95 -5.85 13.83
N TYR A 86 -12.77 -4.85 13.47
CA TYR A 86 -12.61 -4.06 12.26
C TYR A 86 -11.28 -3.30 12.24
N TYR A 87 -10.96 -2.58 13.32
CA TYR A 87 -9.68 -1.88 13.43
C TYR A 87 -8.49 -2.84 13.37
N ASN A 88 -8.58 -4.01 14.00
CA ASN A 88 -7.54 -5.04 13.89
C ASN A 88 -7.40 -5.60 12.47
N ASN A 89 -8.49 -5.71 11.70
CA ASN A 89 -8.43 -6.09 10.30
C ASN A 89 -7.74 -5.02 9.45
N ILE A 90 -8.03 -3.74 9.69
CA ILE A 90 -7.35 -2.60 9.06
C ILE A 90 -5.84 -2.67 9.31
N LYS A 91 -5.41 -2.86 10.57
CA LYS A 91 -3.99 -3.00 10.90
C LYS A 91 -3.31 -4.15 10.15
N LYS A 92 -4.01 -5.28 9.98
CA LYS A 92 -3.51 -6.42 9.20
C LYS A 92 -3.39 -6.07 7.71
N ALA A 93 -4.37 -5.35 7.17
CA ALA A 93 -4.34 -4.89 5.79
C ALA A 93 -3.15 -3.97 5.52
N ILE A 94 -2.95 -2.95 6.36
CA ILE A 94 -1.81 -2.02 6.25
C ILE A 94 -0.48 -2.78 6.31
N LYS A 95 -0.34 -3.71 7.27
CA LYS A 95 0.87 -4.53 7.37
C LYS A 95 1.09 -5.37 6.11
N SER A 96 0.04 -5.96 5.55
CA SER A 96 0.12 -6.75 4.32
C SER A 96 0.57 -5.89 3.14
N ILE A 97 -0.03 -4.70 2.97
CA ILE A 97 0.32 -3.76 1.91
C ILE A 97 1.77 -3.32 2.04
N ARG A 98 2.24 -2.94 3.23
CA ARG A 98 3.65 -2.54 3.44
C ARG A 98 4.63 -3.68 3.21
N THR A 99 4.25 -4.91 3.51
CA THR A 99 5.11 -6.10 3.31
C THR A 99 5.23 -6.48 1.83
N HIS A 100 4.15 -6.32 1.07
CA HIS A 100 4.09 -6.71 -0.35
C HIS A 100 4.12 -5.52 -1.31
N GLY A 101 4.36 -4.29 -0.81
CA GLY A 101 4.18 -3.05 -1.56
C GLY A 101 5.02 -2.94 -2.82
N ASN A 102 6.21 -3.57 -2.84
CA ASN A 102 7.05 -3.62 -4.03
C ASN A 102 6.48 -4.48 -5.16
N ASN A 103 5.57 -5.41 -4.84
CA ASN A 103 4.91 -6.32 -5.77
C ASN A 103 3.39 -6.10 -5.80
N PHE A 104 2.91 -4.98 -5.25
CA PHE A 104 1.48 -4.70 -5.18
C PHE A 104 1.03 -4.14 -6.52
N GLU A 105 0.32 -4.95 -7.30
CA GLU A 105 -0.28 -4.56 -8.57
C GLU A 105 -1.80 -4.48 -8.37
N LEU A 106 -2.40 -3.31 -8.60
CA LEU A 106 -3.80 -3.06 -8.29
C LEU A 106 -4.72 -3.83 -9.25
N PHE A 107 -4.95 -5.11 -8.98
CA PHE A 107 -5.91 -5.95 -9.70
C PHE A 107 -7.25 -5.98 -8.98
N ALA A 108 -8.35 -6.14 -9.74
CA ALA A 108 -9.69 -6.28 -9.17
C ALA A 108 -9.79 -7.41 -8.12
N ASN A 109 -9.05 -8.50 -8.33
CA ASN A 109 -8.96 -9.61 -7.37
C ASN A 109 -8.34 -9.19 -6.03
N GLU A 110 -7.28 -8.38 -6.06
CA GLU A 110 -6.63 -7.89 -4.85
C GLU A 110 -7.54 -6.92 -4.08
N VAL A 111 -8.29 -6.07 -4.79
CA VAL A 111 -9.29 -5.18 -4.17
C VAL A 111 -10.39 -6.01 -3.48
N ILE A 112 -10.87 -7.06 -4.13
CA ILE A 112 -11.86 -7.98 -3.55
C ILE A 112 -11.31 -8.68 -2.31
N ASP A 113 -10.06 -9.14 -2.34
CA ASP A 113 -9.44 -9.85 -1.24
C ASP A 113 -9.10 -8.93 -0.06
N LEU A 114 -8.67 -7.70 -0.33
CA LEU A 114 -8.54 -6.64 0.69
C LEU A 114 -9.90 -6.35 1.34
N ALA A 115 -10.97 -6.20 0.55
CA ALA A 115 -12.30 -5.96 1.09
C ALA A 115 -12.80 -7.13 1.95
N LYS A 116 -12.54 -8.39 1.54
CA LYS A 116 -12.83 -9.58 2.36
C LYS A 116 -12.04 -9.55 3.67
N MET A 117 -10.75 -9.18 3.62
CA MET A 117 -9.91 -9.10 4.80
C MET A 117 -10.42 -8.05 5.79
N LEU A 118 -10.83 -6.87 5.30
CA LEU A 118 -11.40 -5.80 6.12
C LEU A 118 -12.73 -6.21 6.76
N ALA A 119 -13.63 -6.84 5.98
CA ALA A 119 -14.98 -7.20 6.43
C ALA A 119 -15.03 -8.46 7.33
N LYS A 120 -13.93 -9.23 7.41
CA LYS A 120 -13.87 -10.51 8.13
C LYS A 120 -14.37 -10.38 9.57
N ASN A 121 -15.43 -11.11 9.93
CA ASN A 121 -16.03 -11.15 11.27
C ASN A 121 -16.63 -9.83 11.78
N VAL A 122 -16.89 -8.85 10.90
CA VAL A 122 -17.47 -7.54 11.27
C VAL A 122 -18.85 -7.35 10.65
N LYS A 123 -18.93 -7.39 9.31
CA LYS A 123 -20.15 -7.22 8.50
C LYS A 123 -20.07 -8.07 7.23
N SER A 124 -21.21 -8.39 6.63
CA SER A 124 -21.25 -8.98 5.28
C SER A 124 -20.66 -7.97 4.28
N ASN A 125 -19.62 -8.38 3.55
CA ASN A 125 -18.86 -7.54 2.62
C ASN A 125 -19.80 -6.95 1.54
N PRO A 126 -19.96 -5.62 1.44
CA PRO A 126 -20.89 -5.00 0.48
C PRO A 126 -20.50 -5.25 -0.99
N ILE A 127 -19.22 -5.57 -1.27
CA ILE A 127 -18.74 -5.95 -2.61
C ILE A 127 -19.23 -7.34 -3.02
N LEU A 128 -19.50 -8.22 -2.05
CA LEU A 128 -20.04 -9.57 -2.27
C LEU A 128 -21.57 -9.63 -2.19
N LYS A 129 -22.23 -8.53 -1.82
CA LYS A 129 -23.70 -8.48 -1.83
C LYS A 129 -24.15 -8.21 -3.25
N LYS A 130 -24.69 -9.25 -3.92
CA LYS A 130 -25.71 -9.04 -4.95
C LYS A 130 -26.83 -8.24 -4.28
N ASP A 131 -27.11 -7.05 -4.79
CA ASP A 131 -28.36 -6.40 -4.46
C ASP A 131 -29.46 -7.34 -4.98
N LYS A 132 -30.21 -7.95 -4.05
CA LYS A 132 -31.49 -8.56 -4.42
C LYS A 132 -32.40 -7.38 -4.70
N SER A 133 -32.50 -6.99 -5.97
CA SER A 133 -33.61 -6.18 -6.43
C SER A 133 -34.88 -6.99 -6.16
N GLU A 134 -35.63 -6.57 -5.14
CA GLU A 134 -37.02 -7.00 -4.97
C GLU A 134 -37.81 -6.47 -6.18
N ASP A 135 -38.00 -7.38 -7.13
CA ASP A 135 -39.14 -7.56 -8.01
C ASP A 135 -39.71 -6.41 -8.89
N ILE A 136 -39.76 -6.78 -10.19
CA ILE A 136 -40.64 -6.33 -11.28
C ILE A 136 -40.17 -5.10 -12.08
N PHE A 137 -39.62 -5.32 -13.28
CA PHE A 137 -40.31 -5.08 -14.57
C PHE A 137 -39.41 -5.50 -15.75
N LEU A 138 -40.06 -6.10 -16.75
CA LEU A 138 -39.52 -6.55 -18.03
C LEU A 138 -38.72 -5.42 -18.69
N VAL A 139 -37.43 -5.65 -18.98
CA VAL A 139 -36.60 -5.09 -20.06
C VAL A 139 -35.14 -5.09 -19.59
N ASN A 140 -34.37 -6.06 -20.09
CA ASN A 140 -33.00 -5.96 -20.57
C ASN A 140 -31.99 -4.98 -19.90
N THR A 141 -32.04 -4.77 -18.59
CA THR A 141 -30.94 -4.14 -17.85
C THR A 141 -29.96 -5.24 -17.51
N LYS A 142 -28.78 -5.23 -18.16
CA LYS A 142 -27.64 -6.05 -17.75
C LYS A 142 -27.48 -5.88 -16.25
N ASN A 143 -27.57 -6.98 -15.50
CA ASN A 143 -27.31 -7.00 -14.08
C ASN A 143 -25.81 -6.79 -13.87
N TYR A 144 -25.35 -5.53 -13.90
CA TYR A 144 -23.97 -5.20 -13.59
C TYR A 144 -23.71 -5.60 -12.14
N THR A 145 -22.83 -6.58 -11.95
CA THR A 145 -22.34 -6.91 -10.62
C THR A 145 -21.36 -5.82 -10.19
N LYS A 146 -21.34 -5.45 -8.90
CA LYS A 146 -20.32 -4.53 -8.33
C LYS A 146 -18.87 -4.99 -8.60
N GLN A 147 -18.68 -6.24 -9.00
CA GLN A 147 -17.42 -6.81 -9.46
C GLN A 147 -17.05 -6.37 -10.89
N GLU A 148 -18.01 -6.31 -11.81
CA GLU A 148 -17.81 -5.83 -13.18
C GLU A 148 -17.48 -4.33 -13.17
N ASP A 149 -18.18 -3.53 -12.35
CA ASP A 149 -17.87 -2.10 -12.16
C ASP A 149 -16.45 -1.90 -11.58
N LEU A 150 -16.02 -2.79 -10.69
CA LEU A 150 -14.67 -2.77 -10.11
C LEU A 150 -13.60 -3.11 -11.14
N ILE A 151 -13.88 -4.06 -12.04
CA ILE A 151 -12.97 -4.40 -13.13
C ILE A 151 -12.84 -3.21 -14.08
N GLU A 152 -13.94 -2.56 -14.45
CA GLU A 152 -13.95 -1.39 -15.31
C GLU A 152 -13.19 -0.20 -14.68
N LEU A 153 -13.37 0.06 -13.38
CA LEU A 153 -12.62 1.09 -12.66
C LEU A 153 -11.12 0.80 -12.58
N VAL A 154 -10.73 -0.46 -12.41
CA VAL A 154 -9.32 -0.88 -12.38
C VAL A 154 -8.70 -0.77 -13.78
N GLU A 155 -9.43 -1.12 -14.83
CA GLU A 155 -9.00 -0.93 -16.22
C GLU A 155 -8.84 0.56 -16.58
N LEU A 156 -9.70 1.44 -16.07
CA LEU A 156 -9.56 2.89 -16.23
C LEU A 156 -8.36 3.46 -15.47
N TYR A 157 -7.98 2.89 -14.32
CA TYR A 157 -6.84 3.34 -13.53
C TYR A 157 -5.49 2.91 -14.14
N ASN A 158 -5.46 1.75 -14.82
CA ASN A 158 -4.24 1.20 -15.42
C ASN A 158 -3.94 1.74 -16.83
N ASN A 159 -4.84 2.56 -17.41
CA ASN A 159 -4.63 3.30 -18.66
C ASN A 159 -4.12 4.72 -18.37
#